data_AF-A0A2E4KU75-F1
#
_entry.id   AF-A0A2E4KU75-F1
#
_cell.length_a   1.000
_cell.length_b   1.000
_cell.length_c   1.000
_cell.angle_alpha   90.00
_cell.angle_beta   90.00
_cell.angle_gamma   90.00
#
_symmetry.space_group_name_H-M   'P 1'
#
loop_
_entity.id
_entity.type
_entity.pdbx_description
1 polymer ?
#
loop_
_entity_poly.entity_id
_entity_poly.type
_entity_poly.pdbx_seq_one_letter_code
_entity_poly.pdbx_strand_id
1 'polypeptide(L)'
;MEHCSYMLGGRHLLALICCALFVVNFVPQIGAQGDESAFIRAESLLVVNHDNVTHDSQAYTQGLEFYQGRLFESTGVYGSSTLREVNLSTGEVIRSVNLSADEFAEGLTFVGDQIIQLTWKEGVAYRYDVNTFEIVGNHTYSGEGWGLAYDGNRLIMSDGSDVLQFRNASTFELESTLNVTLNNESLGRLNELEMFQGLLLANVYQTEQIVGIDLVSGVVVWDIDASGLKTDGGEVLNGIAHDDSTGSLWITGKYWSKMYNISFAEPERIPEPEVVVEPEQTAASQVETFYSNAVLASMMVLLVTLWAMKLKDGGFNPPPEGESS
;
A
#
# COMPACT_ATOMS: atom_id res chain seq x y z
N MET A 1 32.86 -46.97 -66.57
CA MET A 1 33.95 -46.16 -66.03
C MET A 1 33.45 -44.73 -65.89
N GLU A 2 33.59 -44.20 -64.68
CA GLU A 2 33.63 -42.77 -64.31
C GLU A 2 32.35 -41.90 -64.34
N HIS A 3 31.66 -41.92 -63.18
CA HIS A 3 31.41 -40.82 -62.23
C HIS A 3 31.24 -39.33 -62.65
N CYS A 4 30.22 -38.72 -61.99
CA CYS A 4 30.12 -37.34 -61.47
C CYS A 4 29.81 -36.21 -62.49
N SER A 5 29.03 -35.16 -62.21
CA SER A 5 28.31 -34.70 -61.01
C SER A 5 27.54 -33.40 -61.32
N TYR A 6 26.42 -33.18 -60.62
CA TYR A 6 25.81 -31.90 -60.20
C TYR A 6 25.62 -30.74 -61.19
N MET A 7 24.36 -30.46 -61.56
CA MET A 7 23.86 -29.08 -61.74
C MET A 7 22.37 -28.97 -61.36
N LEU A 8 22.06 -29.24 -60.08
CA LEU A 8 20.79 -28.86 -59.45
C LEU A 8 21.08 -28.21 -58.08
N GLY A 9 21.97 -27.21 -58.06
CA GLY A 9 22.45 -26.58 -56.81
C GLY A 9 22.07 -25.12 -56.59
N GLY A 10 21.51 -24.42 -57.58
CA GLY A 10 21.42 -22.95 -57.53
C GLY A 10 20.09 -22.37 -57.01
N ARG A 11 18.96 -23.05 -57.25
CA ARG A 11 17.61 -22.44 -57.07
C ARG A 11 16.97 -22.68 -55.71
N HIS A 12 17.38 -23.73 -54.99
CA HIS A 12 16.84 -24.06 -53.68
C HIS A 12 17.60 -23.37 -52.52
N LEU A 13 18.88 -23.05 -52.71
CA LEU A 13 19.69 -22.37 -51.69
C LEU A 13 19.26 -20.89 -51.52
N LEU A 14 18.88 -20.23 -52.61
CA LEU A 14 18.40 -18.83 -52.58
C LEU A 14 17.03 -18.69 -51.91
N ALA A 15 16.14 -19.68 -52.09
CA ALA A 15 14.83 -19.72 -51.46
C ALA A 15 14.90 -19.99 -49.94
N LEU A 16 15.87 -20.80 -49.50
CA LEU A 16 16.13 -21.08 -48.08
C LEU A 16 16.70 -19.85 -47.35
N ILE A 17 17.57 -19.07 -47.99
CA ILE A 17 18.12 -17.83 -47.41
C ILE A 17 17.04 -16.74 -47.30
N CYS A 18 16.11 -16.65 -48.25
CA CYS A 18 15.01 -15.68 -48.18
C CYS A 18 13.98 -16.00 -47.08
N CYS A 19 13.74 -17.29 -46.78
CA CYS A 19 12.86 -17.67 -45.67
C CYS A 19 13.50 -17.42 -44.30
N ALA A 20 14.82 -17.59 -44.18
CA ALA A 20 15.54 -17.33 -42.93
C ALA A 20 15.56 -15.83 -42.54
N LEU A 21 15.58 -14.92 -43.52
CA LEU A 21 15.55 -13.47 -43.26
C LEU A 21 14.15 -12.90 -42.99
N PHE A 22 13.08 -13.61 -43.37
CA PHE A 22 11.71 -13.18 -43.12
C PHE A 22 11.21 -13.55 -41.71
N VAL A 23 11.74 -14.63 -41.13
CA VAL A 23 11.35 -15.10 -39.79
C VAL A 23 11.98 -14.27 -38.67
N VAL A 24 13.10 -13.58 -38.91
CA VAL A 24 13.77 -12.74 -37.91
C VAL A 24 13.11 -11.36 -37.73
N ASN A 25 12.29 -10.91 -38.69
CA ASN A 25 11.63 -9.58 -38.63
C ASN A 25 10.19 -9.62 -38.10
N PHE A 26 9.66 -10.80 -37.75
CA PHE A 26 8.30 -10.98 -37.24
C PHE A 26 8.26 -11.78 -35.93
N VAL A 27 9.36 -11.76 -35.16
CA VAL A 27 9.22 -12.00 -33.73
C VAL A 27 8.54 -10.74 -33.19
N PRO A 28 7.27 -10.79 -32.72
CA PRO A 28 6.80 -9.70 -31.88
C PRO A 28 7.83 -9.59 -30.77
N GLN A 29 8.50 -8.45 -30.64
CA GLN A 29 9.08 -8.09 -29.36
C GLN A 29 7.89 -8.06 -28.40
N ILE A 30 7.61 -9.22 -27.80
CA ILE A 30 7.00 -9.30 -26.49
C ILE A 30 8.03 -8.58 -25.64
N GLY A 31 7.93 -7.24 -25.61
CA GLY A 31 8.37 -6.50 -24.47
C GLY A 31 7.71 -7.23 -23.32
N ALA A 32 8.52 -7.83 -22.47
CA ALA A 32 8.10 -8.07 -21.11
C ALA A 32 7.79 -6.68 -20.53
N GLN A 33 6.60 -6.15 -20.84
CA GLN A 33 5.84 -5.48 -19.81
C GLN A 33 5.62 -6.58 -18.78
N GLY A 34 6.59 -6.69 -17.87
CA GLY A 34 6.28 -7.28 -16.58
C GLY A 34 4.98 -6.62 -16.15
N ASP A 35 4.05 -7.44 -15.71
CA ASP A 35 2.95 -6.98 -14.89
C ASP A 35 3.59 -6.38 -13.64
N GLU A 36 4.08 -5.14 -13.75
CA GLU A 36 4.28 -4.27 -12.61
C GLU A 36 2.87 -4.08 -12.08
N SER A 37 2.44 -4.97 -11.18
CA SER A 37 1.38 -4.63 -10.24
C SER A 37 1.81 -3.29 -9.67
N ALA A 38 1.13 -2.22 -10.07
CA ALA A 38 1.59 -0.86 -9.83
C ALA A 38 2.02 -0.75 -8.38
N PHE A 39 3.32 -0.60 -8.15
CA PHE A 39 3.89 -0.51 -6.82
C PHE A 39 3.31 0.76 -6.18
N ILE A 40 2.31 0.60 -5.31
CA ILE A 40 1.74 1.72 -4.56
C ILE A 40 2.70 1.99 -3.42
N ARG A 41 3.59 2.96 -3.65
CA ARG A 41 4.41 3.51 -2.57
C ARG A 41 3.51 4.37 -1.68
N ALA A 42 3.57 4.15 -0.38
CA ALA A 42 2.89 5.02 0.57
C ALA A 42 3.38 6.46 0.41
N GLU A 43 2.46 7.42 0.47
CA GLU A 43 2.76 8.83 0.56
C GLU A 43 3.38 9.12 1.92
N SER A 44 4.55 9.74 1.94
CA SER A 44 5.20 10.18 3.18
C SER A 44 4.61 11.51 3.63
N LEU A 45 4.12 11.56 4.86
CA LEU A 45 3.48 12.72 5.46
C LEU A 45 4.16 13.08 6.78
N LEU A 46 4.11 14.36 7.14
CA LEU A 46 4.55 14.87 8.44
C LEU A 46 3.35 15.33 9.25
N VAL A 47 3.38 15.10 10.55
CA VAL A 47 2.44 15.73 11.48
C VAL A 47 2.74 17.22 11.60
N VAL A 48 1.69 18.03 11.44
CA VAL A 48 1.67 19.45 11.77
C VAL A 48 0.80 19.63 13.01
N ASN A 49 1.42 20.08 14.09
CA ASN A 49 0.74 20.39 15.35
C ASN A 49 0.14 21.81 15.30
N HIS A 50 -1.16 21.94 15.60
CA HIS A 50 -1.89 23.21 15.65
C HIS A 50 -2.11 23.73 17.06
N ASP A 51 -2.40 22.83 17.99
CA ASP A 51 -2.71 23.16 19.39
C ASP A 51 -2.44 21.95 20.29
N ASN A 52 -2.34 22.19 21.60
CA ASN A 52 -2.17 21.14 22.59
C ASN A 52 -2.97 21.44 23.85
N VAL A 53 -3.45 20.37 24.46
CA VAL A 53 -4.17 20.40 25.73
C VAL A 53 -3.45 19.49 26.73
N THR A 54 -3.64 19.76 28.02
CA THR A 54 -3.10 18.90 29.09
C THR A 54 -3.69 17.49 28.94
N HIS A 55 -2.89 16.49 29.26
CA HIS A 55 -3.32 15.11 29.38
C HIS A 55 -2.81 14.52 30.70
N ASP A 56 -3.56 13.57 31.24
CA ASP A 56 -3.19 12.86 32.47
C ASP A 56 -1.90 12.07 32.26
N SER A 57 -0.79 12.52 32.84
CA SER A 57 0.51 11.86 32.70
C SER A 57 0.62 10.53 33.43
N GLN A 58 -0.42 10.09 34.16
CA GLN A 58 -0.50 8.75 34.75
C GLN A 58 -1.27 7.75 33.88
N ALA A 59 -1.75 8.20 32.72
CA ALA A 59 -2.54 7.39 31.82
C ALA A 59 -1.69 6.55 30.87
N TYR A 60 -1.85 5.24 30.93
CA TYR A 60 -1.30 4.34 29.92
C TYR A 60 -2.31 4.17 28.78
N THR A 61 -2.44 5.17 27.90
CA THR A 61 -3.46 5.22 26.84
C THR A 61 -3.38 4.02 25.90
N GLN A 62 -4.50 3.31 25.73
CA GLN A 62 -4.63 2.14 24.86
C GLN A 62 -5.76 2.22 23.84
N GLY A 63 -6.69 3.16 24.02
CA GLY A 63 -7.71 3.49 23.03
C GLY A 63 -8.21 4.90 23.28
N LEU A 64 -8.47 5.67 22.24
CA LEU A 64 -8.91 7.05 22.33
C LEU A 64 -9.93 7.30 21.21
N GLU A 65 -11.16 7.71 21.52
CA GLU A 65 -12.15 7.95 20.46
C GLU A 65 -13.15 9.04 20.86
N PHE A 66 -13.60 9.81 19.88
CA PHE A 66 -14.72 10.73 20.06
C PHE A 66 -16.05 10.04 19.81
N TYR A 67 -17.02 10.28 20.70
CA TYR A 67 -18.41 9.91 20.49
C TYR A 67 -19.34 11.09 20.76
N GLN A 68 -19.95 11.59 19.69
CA GLN A 68 -20.86 12.75 19.72
C GLN A 68 -20.23 13.98 20.40
N GLY A 69 -18.98 14.30 20.03
CA GLY A 69 -18.22 15.45 20.56
C GLY A 69 -17.69 15.28 21.99
N ARG A 70 -17.81 14.08 22.58
CA ARG A 70 -17.21 13.72 23.87
C ARG A 70 -16.01 12.80 23.65
N LEU A 71 -14.94 13.03 24.38
CA LEU A 71 -13.71 12.23 24.28
C LEU A 71 -13.73 11.09 25.31
N PHE A 72 -13.47 9.88 24.85
CA PHE A 72 -13.36 8.70 25.69
C PHE A 72 -12.00 8.06 25.53
N GLU A 73 -11.55 7.40 26.60
CA GLU A 73 -10.25 6.79 26.63
C GLU A 73 -10.25 5.48 27.42
N SER A 74 -9.47 4.53 26.93
CA SER A 74 -9.10 3.32 27.63
C SER A 74 -7.67 3.44 28.12
N THR A 75 -7.43 3.12 29.39
CA THR A 75 -6.08 3.05 29.94
C THR A 75 -5.77 1.65 30.46
N GLY A 76 -4.61 1.11 30.08
CA GLY A 76 -4.23 -0.26 30.44
C GLY A 76 -3.08 -0.32 31.44
N VAL A 77 -3.35 -0.78 32.66
CA VAL A 77 -2.33 -1.18 33.64
C VAL A 77 -2.99 -2.18 34.59
N TYR A 78 -2.47 -3.40 34.74
CA TYR A 78 -3.00 -4.36 35.72
C TYR A 78 -3.18 -3.72 37.12
N GLY A 79 -4.35 -3.92 37.71
CA GLY A 79 -4.74 -3.31 38.99
C GLY A 79 -5.36 -1.92 38.89
N SER A 80 -5.24 -1.24 37.74
CA SER A 80 -5.67 0.15 37.56
C SER A 80 -6.16 0.49 36.15
N SER A 81 -6.48 -0.51 35.33
CA SER A 81 -7.05 -0.31 34.00
C SER A 81 -8.41 0.37 34.10
N THR A 82 -8.69 1.34 33.22
CA THR A 82 -9.93 2.14 33.28
C THR A 82 -10.57 2.33 31.91
N LEU A 83 -11.88 2.53 31.94
CA LEU A 83 -12.63 3.28 30.93
C LEU A 83 -12.91 4.67 31.49
N ARG A 84 -12.70 5.73 30.71
CA ARG A 84 -12.89 7.11 31.17
C ARG A 84 -13.45 8.04 30.09
N GLU A 85 -14.17 9.06 30.53
CA GLU A 85 -14.57 10.20 29.71
C GLU A 85 -13.73 11.40 30.13
N VAL A 86 -13.17 12.12 29.15
CA VAL A 86 -12.19 13.19 29.37
C VAL A 86 -12.73 14.50 28.80
N ASN A 87 -12.56 15.58 29.55
CA ASN A 87 -12.80 16.93 29.04
C ASN A 87 -11.60 17.35 28.19
N LEU A 88 -11.75 17.35 26.86
CA LEU A 88 -10.67 17.72 25.94
C LEU A 88 -10.08 19.10 26.24
N SER A 89 -10.89 20.09 26.62
CA SER A 89 -10.40 21.46 26.84
C SER A 89 -9.52 21.61 28.08
N THR A 90 -9.66 20.73 29.08
CA THR A 90 -8.91 20.82 30.34
C THR A 90 -7.97 19.63 30.56
N GLY A 91 -8.18 18.51 29.88
CA GLY A 91 -7.51 17.23 30.14
C GLY A 91 -8.05 16.49 31.37
N GLU A 92 -9.06 17.03 32.04
CA GLU A 92 -9.58 16.43 33.28
C GLU A 92 -10.51 15.25 32.99
N VAL A 93 -10.38 14.19 33.79
CA VAL A 93 -11.30 13.06 33.76
C VAL A 93 -12.65 13.48 34.33
N ILE A 94 -13.69 13.43 33.51
CA ILE A 94 -15.07 13.73 33.91
C ILE A 94 -15.64 12.60 34.76
N ARG A 95 -15.39 11.36 34.34
CA ARG A 95 -15.78 10.13 35.04
C ARG A 95 -14.94 8.95 34.57
N SER A 96 -14.87 7.92 35.40
CA SER A 96 -14.11 6.72 35.12
C SER A 96 -14.70 5.51 35.85
N VAL A 97 -14.55 4.33 35.26
CA VAL A 97 -14.76 3.04 35.91
C VAL A 97 -13.52 2.18 35.75
N ASN A 98 -13.20 1.40 36.78
CA ASN A 98 -12.07 0.47 36.74
C ASN A 98 -12.53 -0.88 36.18
N LEU A 99 -11.65 -1.54 35.44
CA LEU A 99 -11.77 -2.97 35.16
C LEU A 99 -11.35 -3.79 36.37
N SER A 100 -11.48 -5.11 36.29
CA SER A 100 -10.93 -6.00 37.32
C SER A 100 -9.42 -5.79 37.46
N ALA A 101 -8.90 -6.01 38.67
CA ALA A 101 -7.48 -5.84 38.93
C ALA A 101 -6.60 -6.82 38.14
N ASP A 102 -7.15 -7.95 37.73
CA ASP A 102 -6.46 -8.97 36.94
C ASP A 102 -6.56 -8.73 35.42
N GLU A 103 -7.09 -7.57 35.00
CA GLU A 103 -7.32 -7.24 33.60
C GLU A 103 -6.51 -6.02 33.16
N PHE A 104 -6.04 -6.10 31.92
CA PHE A 104 -5.34 -5.02 31.25
C PHE A 104 -6.23 -4.49 30.12
N ALA A 105 -6.77 -3.28 30.24
CA ALA A 105 -7.63 -2.70 29.21
C ALA A 105 -6.82 -2.29 27.97
N GLU A 106 -7.42 -2.46 26.81
CA GLU A 106 -6.83 -2.12 25.51
C GLU A 106 -7.79 -1.23 24.70
N GLY A 107 -7.76 -1.24 23.38
CA GLY A 107 -8.55 -0.39 22.50
C GLY A 107 -10.05 -0.38 22.80
N LEU A 108 -10.68 0.75 22.54
CA LEU A 108 -12.13 0.92 22.65
C LEU A 108 -12.71 1.46 21.34
N THR A 109 -14.00 1.20 21.09
CA THR A 109 -14.76 1.92 20.06
C THR A 109 -16.25 1.94 20.37
N PHE A 110 -17.05 2.58 19.52
CA PHE A 110 -18.49 2.74 19.69
C PHE A 110 -19.30 1.94 18.66
N VAL A 111 -20.33 1.24 19.12
CA VAL A 111 -21.36 0.62 18.27
C VAL A 111 -22.73 1.06 18.78
N GLY A 112 -23.31 2.07 18.10
CA GLY A 112 -24.48 2.77 18.62
C GLY A 112 -24.17 3.44 19.96
N ASP A 113 -25.08 3.37 20.93
CA ASP A 113 -24.90 3.96 22.27
C ASP A 113 -24.08 3.07 23.23
N GLN A 114 -23.22 2.22 22.71
CA GLN A 114 -22.41 1.31 23.52
C GLN A 114 -20.92 1.47 23.22
N ILE A 115 -20.14 1.44 24.30
CA ILE A 115 -18.68 1.35 24.24
C ILE A 115 -18.32 -0.12 24.23
N ILE A 116 -17.45 -0.51 23.30
CA ILE A 116 -16.80 -1.82 23.28
C ILE A 116 -15.35 -1.61 23.66
N GLN A 117 -14.86 -2.27 24.72
CA GLN A 117 -13.48 -2.14 25.18
C GLN A 117 -12.82 -3.52 25.26
N LEU A 118 -11.64 -3.63 24.67
CA LEU A 118 -10.83 -4.85 24.66
C LEU A 118 -10.04 -5.01 25.95
N THR A 119 -9.59 -6.24 26.16
CA THR A 119 -8.56 -6.60 27.13
C THR A 119 -7.34 -7.19 26.41
N TRP A 120 -6.16 -7.08 27.00
CA TRP A 120 -4.94 -7.50 26.32
C TRP A 120 -4.87 -9.00 26.10
N LYS A 121 -4.82 -9.79 27.18
CA LYS A 121 -4.60 -11.24 27.11
C LYS A 121 -5.79 -12.05 27.61
N GLU A 122 -6.76 -11.36 28.20
CA GLU A 122 -7.87 -11.99 28.89
C GLU A 122 -8.96 -12.44 27.91
N GLY A 123 -8.93 -11.94 26.66
CA GLY A 123 -9.82 -12.41 25.60
C GLY A 123 -11.26 -11.98 25.81
N VAL A 124 -11.47 -10.82 26.44
CA VAL A 124 -12.80 -10.27 26.74
C VAL A 124 -12.97 -8.90 26.06
N ALA A 125 -14.09 -8.72 25.37
CA ALA A 125 -14.54 -7.43 24.86
C ALA A 125 -15.77 -7.01 25.68
N TYR A 126 -15.59 -6.08 26.61
CA TYR A 126 -16.67 -5.57 27.44
C TYR A 126 -17.56 -4.62 26.67
N ARG A 127 -18.86 -4.65 26.95
CA ARG A 127 -19.85 -3.71 26.41
C ARG A 127 -20.41 -2.87 27.53
N TYR A 128 -20.27 -1.55 27.42
CA TYR A 128 -20.77 -0.59 28.39
C TYR A 128 -21.87 0.25 27.77
N ASP A 129 -22.87 0.63 28.57
CA ASP A 129 -23.74 1.75 28.23
C ASP A 129 -22.95 3.06 28.29
N VAL A 130 -22.97 3.84 27.20
CA VAL A 130 -22.16 5.06 27.07
C VAL A 130 -22.51 6.13 28.11
N ASN A 131 -23.73 6.14 28.63
CA ASN A 131 -24.21 7.17 29.54
C ASN A 131 -24.02 6.83 31.02
N THR A 132 -23.76 5.57 31.35
CA THR A 132 -23.64 5.12 32.74
C THR A 132 -22.33 4.41 33.05
N PHE A 133 -21.62 3.91 32.02
CA PHE A 133 -20.49 2.97 32.15
C PHE A 133 -20.88 1.66 32.86
N GLU A 134 -22.17 1.33 32.91
CA GLU A 134 -22.60 0.01 33.36
C GLU A 134 -22.31 -1.04 32.28
N ILE A 135 -21.74 -2.16 32.69
CA ILE A 135 -21.52 -3.30 31.79
C ILE A 135 -22.90 -3.88 31.42
N VAL A 136 -23.24 -3.79 30.13
CA VAL A 136 -24.49 -4.33 29.57
C VAL A 136 -24.28 -5.70 28.90
N GLY A 137 -23.02 -6.13 28.76
CA GLY A 137 -22.66 -7.45 28.26
C GLY A 137 -21.15 -7.57 28.03
N ASN A 138 -20.74 -8.71 27.50
CA ASN A 138 -19.40 -8.93 27.00
C ASN A 138 -19.42 -9.96 25.87
N HIS A 139 -18.33 -9.98 25.12
CA HIS A 139 -17.98 -11.05 24.21
C HIS A 139 -16.64 -11.64 24.61
N THR A 140 -16.34 -12.83 24.09
CA THR A 140 -15.03 -13.45 24.24
C THR A 140 -14.36 -13.63 22.88
N TYR A 141 -13.04 -13.61 22.87
CA TYR A 141 -12.21 -13.88 21.70
C TYR A 141 -10.94 -14.64 22.09
N SER A 142 -10.26 -15.16 21.09
CA SER A 142 -8.97 -15.84 21.24
C SER A 142 -7.84 -14.94 20.74
N GLY A 143 -6.66 -15.07 21.32
CA GLY A 143 -5.50 -14.23 21.02
C GLY A 143 -5.46 -12.97 21.88
N GLU A 144 -4.59 -12.03 21.50
CA GLU A 144 -4.51 -10.72 22.13
C GLU A 144 -5.48 -9.73 21.47
N GLY A 145 -5.85 -8.66 22.17
CA GLY A 145 -6.54 -7.49 21.62
C GLY A 145 -5.73 -6.23 21.88
N TRP A 146 -5.52 -5.39 20.86
CA TRP A 146 -4.71 -4.17 20.96
C TRP A 146 -5.57 -2.96 20.61
N GLY A 147 -5.70 -2.56 19.34
CA GLY A 147 -6.60 -1.49 18.92
C GLY A 147 -7.98 -2.01 18.47
N LEU A 148 -8.98 -1.14 18.54
CA LEU A 148 -10.34 -1.42 18.08
C LEU A 148 -10.91 -0.18 17.41
N ALA A 149 -11.51 -0.34 16.24
CA ALA A 149 -12.25 0.71 15.53
C ALA A 149 -13.55 0.14 14.93
N TYR A 150 -14.47 1.01 14.53
CA TYR A 150 -15.73 0.62 13.89
C TYR A 150 -15.87 1.28 12.51
N ASP A 151 -16.00 0.48 11.44
CA ASP A 151 -16.13 1.00 10.07
C ASP A 151 -17.57 1.42 9.68
N GLY A 152 -18.49 1.43 10.66
CA GLY A 152 -19.93 1.64 10.43
C GLY A 152 -20.69 0.36 10.10
N ASN A 153 -20.02 -0.78 9.96
CA ASN A 153 -20.61 -2.09 9.70
C ASN A 153 -20.01 -3.20 10.59
N ARG A 154 -18.68 -3.28 10.65
CA ARG A 154 -17.89 -4.29 11.37
C ARG A 154 -16.89 -3.61 12.30
N LEU A 155 -16.53 -4.33 13.34
CA LEU A 155 -15.42 -3.98 14.20
C LEU A 155 -14.12 -4.40 13.54
N ILE A 156 -13.10 -3.57 13.63
CA ILE A 156 -11.75 -3.85 13.15
C ILE A 156 -10.85 -3.90 14.37
N MET A 157 -10.18 -5.02 14.57
CA MET A 157 -9.35 -5.27 15.73
C MET A 157 -7.91 -5.58 15.29
N SER A 158 -6.95 -4.91 15.90
CA SER A 158 -5.53 -5.27 15.81
C SER A 158 -5.13 -6.08 17.04
N ASP A 159 -4.03 -6.83 16.93
CA ASP A 159 -3.47 -7.67 17.99
C ASP A 159 -1.93 -7.58 18.06
N GLY A 160 -1.36 -6.53 17.46
CA GLY A 160 0.09 -6.36 17.33
C GLY A 160 0.74 -7.17 16.19
N SER A 161 -0.01 -8.02 15.48
CA SER A 161 0.47 -8.66 14.24
C SER A 161 0.34 -7.72 13.03
N ASP A 162 0.63 -8.26 11.83
CA ASP A 162 0.39 -7.63 10.53
C ASP A 162 -0.98 -7.97 9.95
N VAL A 163 -1.90 -8.51 10.76
CA VAL A 163 -3.22 -8.94 10.33
C VAL A 163 -4.31 -8.20 11.12
N LEU A 164 -5.15 -7.47 10.41
CA LEU A 164 -6.38 -6.90 10.95
C LEU A 164 -7.50 -7.94 10.95
N GLN A 165 -8.24 -7.99 12.05
CA GLN A 165 -9.38 -8.90 12.23
C GLN A 165 -10.68 -8.12 12.10
N PHE A 166 -11.53 -8.51 11.15
CA PHE A 166 -12.87 -7.96 11.01
C PHE A 166 -13.85 -8.84 11.79
N ARG A 167 -14.55 -8.23 12.73
CA ARG A 167 -15.45 -8.91 13.65
C ARG A 167 -16.86 -8.37 13.51
N ASN A 168 -17.83 -9.27 13.64
CA ASN A 168 -19.23 -8.90 13.63
C ASN A 168 -19.53 -7.93 14.79
N ALA A 169 -20.15 -6.78 14.51
CA ALA A 169 -20.38 -5.77 15.54
C ALA A 169 -21.38 -6.20 16.64
N SER A 170 -22.22 -7.20 16.38
CA SER A 170 -23.22 -7.70 17.33
C SER A 170 -22.78 -8.96 18.08
N THR A 171 -22.06 -9.87 17.43
CA THR A 171 -21.64 -11.17 18.01
C THR A 171 -20.17 -11.22 18.39
N PHE A 172 -19.36 -10.29 17.86
CA PHE A 172 -17.90 -10.24 17.96
C PHE A 172 -17.17 -11.42 17.30
N GLU A 173 -17.88 -12.27 16.58
CA GLU A 173 -17.32 -13.38 15.82
C GLU A 173 -16.39 -12.87 14.71
N LEU A 174 -15.28 -13.56 14.51
CA LEU A 174 -14.36 -13.27 13.42
C LEU A 174 -15.02 -13.60 12.09
N GLU A 175 -15.15 -12.60 11.21
CA GLU A 175 -15.76 -12.74 9.89
C GLU A 175 -14.70 -12.89 8.80
N SER A 176 -13.63 -12.09 8.87
CA SER A 176 -12.54 -12.11 7.91
C SER A 176 -11.27 -11.48 8.48
N THR A 177 -10.16 -11.64 7.78
CA THR A 177 -8.88 -11.01 8.12
C THR A 177 -8.31 -10.26 6.92
N LEU A 178 -7.45 -9.28 7.17
CA LEU A 178 -6.75 -8.51 6.14
C LEU A 178 -5.29 -8.34 6.54
N ASN A 179 -4.39 -8.78 5.65
CA ASN A 179 -2.95 -8.58 5.87
C ASN A 179 -2.61 -7.13 5.52
N VAL A 180 -1.79 -6.50 6.35
CA VAL A 180 -1.35 -5.12 6.17
C VAL A 180 0.07 -5.11 5.64
N THR A 181 0.29 -4.34 4.58
CA THR A 181 1.61 -4.20 3.97
C THR A 181 1.99 -2.74 3.76
N LEU A 182 3.25 -2.40 4.03
CA LEU A 182 3.86 -1.13 3.68
C LEU A 182 4.97 -1.41 2.66
N ASN A 183 4.88 -0.81 1.47
CA ASN A 183 5.85 -1.01 0.39
C ASN A 183 6.09 -2.50 0.04
N ASN A 184 5.02 -3.30 0.00
CA ASN A 184 5.01 -4.75 -0.22
C ASN A 184 5.65 -5.62 0.88
N GLU A 185 6.00 -5.05 2.03
CA GLU A 185 6.43 -5.80 3.21
C GLU A 185 5.32 -5.85 4.25
N SER A 186 5.14 -7.01 4.90
CA SER A 186 4.23 -7.15 6.04
C SER A 186 4.54 -6.11 7.12
N LEU A 187 3.54 -5.33 7.52
CA LEU A 187 3.67 -4.33 8.58
C LEU A 187 2.97 -4.83 9.84
N GLY A 188 3.76 -5.35 10.78
CA GLY A 188 3.27 -5.75 12.11
C GLY A 188 3.22 -4.60 13.11
N ARG A 189 2.94 -4.93 14.38
CA ARG A 189 2.88 -4.01 15.51
C ARG A 189 1.79 -2.94 15.39
N LEU A 190 0.74 -3.24 14.64
CA LEU A 190 -0.45 -2.40 14.57
C LEU A 190 -1.09 -2.36 15.96
N ASN A 191 -1.23 -1.15 16.50
CA ASN A 191 -1.75 -0.92 17.84
C ASN A 191 -3.07 -0.18 17.76
N GLU A 192 -3.22 0.95 18.44
CA GLU A 192 -4.44 1.74 18.45
C GLU A 192 -4.87 2.16 17.04
N LEU A 193 -6.19 2.20 16.82
CA LEU A 193 -6.85 2.29 15.52
C LEU A 193 -7.87 3.43 15.52
N GLU A 194 -7.98 4.14 14.39
CA GLU A 194 -9.03 5.15 14.20
C GLU A 194 -9.49 5.25 12.75
N MET A 195 -10.80 5.41 12.53
CA MET A 195 -11.32 5.65 11.17
C MET A 195 -11.18 7.12 10.79
N PHE A 196 -10.50 7.41 9.68
CA PHE A 196 -10.28 8.78 9.23
C PHE A 196 -10.28 8.88 7.71
N GLN A 197 -11.17 9.71 7.15
CA GLN A 197 -11.28 9.97 5.71
C GLN A 197 -11.35 8.71 4.83
N GLY A 198 -12.01 7.65 5.32
CA GLY A 198 -12.16 6.38 4.60
C GLY A 198 -10.94 5.44 4.71
N LEU A 199 -9.89 5.84 5.41
CA LEU A 199 -8.76 4.99 5.78
C LEU A 199 -8.88 4.56 7.25
N LEU A 200 -8.21 3.46 7.59
CA LEU A 200 -7.94 3.11 8.96
C LEU A 200 -6.56 3.63 9.34
N LEU A 201 -6.51 4.61 10.24
CA LEU A 201 -5.26 5.00 10.88
C LEU A 201 -4.88 3.95 11.91
N ALA A 202 -3.59 3.65 12.00
CA ALA A 202 -3.04 2.79 13.04
C ALA A 202 -1.73 3.35 13.60
N ASN A 203 -1.59 3.37 14.92
CA ASN A 203 -0.27 3.53 15.52
C ASN A 203 0.58 2.27 15.28
N VAL A 204 1.88 2.46 15.03
CA VAL A 204 2.84 1.35 14.95
C VAL A 204 3.66 1.29 16.24
N TYR A 205 3.45 0.26 17.06
CA TYR A 205 3.98 0.18 18.42
C TYR A 205 5.52 0.25 18.49
N GLN A 206 6.02 1.01 19.46
CA GLN A 206 7.43 1.36 19.66
C GLN A 206 8.06 2.26 18.59
N THR A 207 7.24 2.91 17.77
CA THR A 207 7.68 3.91 16.81
C THR A 207 6.95 5.24 17.05
N GLU A 208 7.35 6.28 16.33
CA GLU A 208 6.63 7.56 16.26
C GLU A 208 5.87 7.65 14.91
N GLN A 209 5.43 6.51 14.38
CA GLN A 209 4.75 6.38 13.09
C GLN A 209 3.25 6.14 13.27
N ILE A 210 2.47 6.80 12.41
CA ILE A 210 1.06 6.46 12.15
C ILE A 210 0.98 6.03 10.69
N VAL A 211 0.18 5.01 10.39
CA VAL A 211 -0.07 4.58 9.02
C VAL A 211 -1.53 4.72 8.65
N GLY A 212 -1.84 5.13 7.42
CA GLY A 212 -3.18 5.10 6.85
C GLY A 212 -3.33 3.89 5.94
N ILE A 213 -4.22 2.97 6.32
CA ILE A 213 -4.42 1.67 5.68
C ILE A 213 -5.69 1.72 4.83
N ASP A 214 -5.57 1.33 3.56
CA ASP A 214 -6.72 1.07 2.70
C ASP A 214 -7.37 -0.27 3.10
N LEU A 215 -8.61 -0.24 3.59
CA LEU A 215 -9.30 -1.43 4.09
C LEU A 215 -9.74 -2.42 3.01
N VAL A 216 -9.66 -2.05 1.73
CA VAL A 216 -9.98 -2.94 0.61
C VAL A 216 -8.80 -3.83 0.27
N SER A 217 -7.60 -3.26 0.21
CA SER A 217 -6.38 -3.94 -0.22
C SER A 217 -5.46 -4.36 0.93
N GLY A 218 -5.53 -3.70 2.09
CA GLY A 218 -4.56 -3.84 3.17
C GLY A 218 -3.25 -3.08 2.94
N VAL A 219 -3.14 -2.34 1.85
CA VAL A 219 -1.94 -1.55 1.54
C VAL A 219 -1.96 -0.26 2.34
N VAL A 220 -0.83 0.05 2.97
CA VAL A 220 -0.58 1.36 3.58
C VAL A 220 -0.41 2.39 2.46
N VAL A 221 -1.28 3.40 2.46
CA VAL A 221 -1.24 4.51 1.49
C VAL A 221 -0.65 5.78 2.09
N TRP A 222 -0.68 5.94 3.42
CA TRP A 222 -0.06 7.04 4.15
C TRP A 222 0.95 6.52 5.17
N ASP A 223 2.17 7.01 5.11
CA ASP A 223 3.24 6.79 6.08
C ASP A 223 3.54 8.12 6.78
N ILE A 224 3.04 8.27 8.01
CA ILE A 224 2.98 9.55 8.72
C ILE A 224 4.00 9.57 9.85
N ASP A 225 4.95 10.51 9.78
CA ASP A 225 5.93 10.78 10.83
C ASP A 225 5.37 11.75 11.87
N ALA A 226 5.21 11.26 13.10
CA ALA A 226 4.77 12.01 14.27
C ALA A 226 5.90 12.26 15.29
N SER A 227 7.15 12.16 14.85
CA SER A 227 8.32 12.34 15.71
C SER A 227 8.40 13.73 16.34
N GLY A 228 9.01 13.79 17.53
CA GLY A 228 9.23 15.03 18.26
C GLY A 228 8.03 15.55 19.07
N LEU A 229 6.90 14.85 19.07
CA LEU A 229 5.73 15.21 19.89
C LEU A 229 5.71 14.56 21.27
N LYS A 230 6.50 13.50 21.48
CA LYS A 230 6.60 12.81 22.76
C LYS A 230 6.98 13.77 23.88
N THR A 231 6.17 13.80 24.94
CA THR A 231 6.42 14.67 26.09
C THR A 231 7.46 14.09 27.03
N ASP A 232 8.13 14.94 27.80
CA ASP A 232 9.01 14.51 28.90
C ASP A 232 8.27 13.58 29.88
N GLY A 233 8.89 12.45 30.22
CA GLY A 233 8.28 11.42 31.07
C GLY A 233 7.26 10.51 30.38
N GLY A 234 6.88 10.81 29.13
CA GLY A 234 6.04 9.96 28.32
C GLY A 234 6.79 8.78 27.70
N GLU A 235 6.04 7.72 27.41
CA GLU A 235 6.50 6.57 26.64
C GLU A 235 6.11 6.71 25.15
N VAL A 236 5.63 5.64 24.52
CA VAL A 236 5.39 5.57 23.07
C VAL A 236 4.11 6.32 22.67
N LEU A 237 4.10 6.78 21.42
CA LEU A 237 2.90 7.26 20.73
C LEU A 237 1.83 6.16 20.73
N ASN A 238 0.60 6.49 21.16
CA ASN A 238 -0.56 5.60 21.14
C ASN A 238 -1.85 6.38 21.48
N GLY A 239 -2.87 6.27 20.63
CA GLY A 239 -4.14 7.00 20.77
C GLY A 239 -4.32 8.02 19.65
N ILE A 240 -5.35 7.81 18.82
CA ILE A 240 -5.72 8.65 17.68
C ILE A 240 -7.23 8.84 17.74
N ALA A 241 -7.71 10.08 17.77
CA ALA A 241 -9.15 10.35 17.85
C ALA A 241 -9.58 11.47 16.90
N HIS A 242 -10.53 11.16 16.02
CA HIS A 242 -11.14 12.07 15.08
C HIS A 242 -12.52 12.51 15.58
N ASP A 243 -12.71 13.82 15.71
CA ASP A 243 -14.02 14.39 16.03
C ASP A 243 -14.72 14.82 14.73
N ASP A 244 -15.62 13.98 14.22
CA ASP A 244 -16.43 14.26 13.03
C ASP A 244 -17.22 15.59 13.10
N SER A 245 -17.55 16.07 14.31
CA SER A 245 -18.33 17.29 14.49
C SER A 245 -17.52 18.56 14.21
N THR A 246 -16.22 18.51 14.46
CA THR A 246 -15.28 19.63 14.25
C THR A 246 -14.29 19.38 13.12
N GLY A 247 -14.16 18.13 12.66
CA GLY A 247 -13.13 17.67 11.73
C GLY A 247 -11.72 17.68 12.32
N SER A 248 -11.59 17.77 13.65
CA SER A 248 -10.29 17.80 14.32
C SER A 248 -9.76 16.40 14.57
N LEU A 249 -8.45 16.24 14.46
CA LEU A 249 -7.75 14.99 14.69
C LEU A 249 -6.78 15.17 15.85
N TRP A 250 -6.86 14.30 16.84
CA TRP A 250 -6.09 14.40 18.07
C TRP A 250 -5.23 13.16 18.26
N ILE A 251 -4.00 13.34 18.73
CA ILE A 251 -3.11 12.24 19.08
C ILE A 251 -2.48 12.44 20.46
N THR A 252 -2.10 11.33 21.09
CA THR A 252 -1.36 11.33 22.35
C THR A 252 -0.47 10.08 22.46
N GLY A 253 -0.03 9.77 23.67
CA GLY A 253 0.72 8.56 23.94
C GLY A 253 0.67 8.17 25.39
N LYS A 254 1.30 7.03 25.66
CA LYS A 254 1.29 6.42 26.99
C LYS A 254 2.11 7.28 27.94
N TYR A 255 1.50 7.70 29.04
CA TYR A 255 2.02 8.66 30.01
C TYR A 255 2.37 10.03 29.43
N TRP A 256 1.82 10.41 28.27
CA TRP A 256 2.05 11.73 27.73
C TRP A 256 1.33 12.78 28.58
N SER A 257 1.98 13.91 28.84
CA SER A 257 1.35 15.02 29.57
C SER A 257 0.51 15.93 28.67
N LYS A 258 0.40 15.60 27.38
CA LYS A 258 -0.32 16.38 26.38
C LYS A 258 -1.06 15.52 25.36
N MET A 259 -2.18 16.03 24.88
CA MET A 259 -2.81 15.65 23.61
C MET A 259 -2.56 16.77 22.59
N TYR A 260 -2.37 16.43 21.32
CA TYR A 260 -2.08 17.37 20.24
C TYR A 260 -3.16 17.34 19.18
N ASN A 261 -3.66 18.50 18.77
CA ASN A 261 -4.49 18.67 17.59
C ASN A 261 -3.59 18.77 16.36
N ILE A 262 -3.81 17.89 15.39
CA ILE A 262 -2.88 17.70 14.28
C ILE A 262 -3.57 17.74 12.92
N SER A 263 -2.75 17.98 11.90
CA SER A 263 -3.05 17.65 10.51
C SER A 263 -1.83 17.01 9.84
N PHE A 264 -1.99 16.54 8.61
CA PHE A 264 -0.90 15.98 7.82
C PHE A 264 -0.49 16.93 6.69
N ALA A 265 0.80 16.98 6.38
CA ALA A 265 1.35 17.73 5.24
C ALA A 265 2.45 16.93 4.53
N GLU A 266 2.62 17.16 3.22
CA GLU A 266 3.78 16.66 2.49
C GLU A 266 5.06 17.26 3.09
N PRO A 267 6.16 16.49 3.23
CA PRO A 267 7.45 17.04 3.58
C PRO A 267 7.91 18.04 2.50
N GLU A 268 8.65 19.07 2.90
CA GLU A 268 9.24 20.01 1.95
C GLU A 268 10.12 19.23 0.96
N ARG A 269 9.75 19.26 -0.32
CA ARG A 269 10.62 18.75 -1.38
C ARG A 269 11.82 19.67 -1.49
N ILE A 270 12.96 19.24 -0.94
CA ILE A 270 14.24 19.78 -1.36
C ILE A 270 14.41 19.34 -2.82
N PRO A 271 14.43 20.26 -3.80
CA PRO A 271 14.66 19.86 -5.18
C PRO A 271 15.99 19.13 -5.24
N GLU A 272 15.99 17.92 -5.79
CA GLU A 272 17.23 17.20 -6.06
C GLU A 272 18.15 18.14 -6.86
N PRO A 273 19.45 18.23 -6.52
CA PRO A 273 20.38 18.99 -7.34
C PRO A 273 20.21 18.51 -8.78
N GLU A 274 19.97 19.44 -9.71
CA GLU A 274 19.89 19.11 -11.13
C GLU A 274 21.06 18.19 -11.47
N VAL A 275 20.75 16.94 -11.82
CA VAL A 275 21.74 16.05 -12.40
C VAL A 275 22.12 16.74 -13.70
N VAL A 276 23.28 17.41 -13.70
CA VAL A 276 23.91 17.87 -14.93
C VAL A 276 24.25 16.60 -15.69
N VAL A 277 23.32 16.18 -16.55
CA VAL A 277 23.58 15.15 -17.54
C VAL A 277 24.59 15.75 -18.49
N GLU A 278 25.89 15.51 -18.25
CA GLU A 278 26.86 15.68 -19.31
C GLU A 278 26.36 14.86 -20.51
N PRO A 279 26.30 15.45 -21.72
CA PRO A 279 25.76 14.75 -22.87
C PRO A 279 26.59 13.49 -23.08
N GLU A 280 25.98 12.35 -22.76
CA GLU A 280 26.50 11.05 -23.12
C GLU A 280 26.69 11.08 -24.64
N GLN A 281 27.95 10.98 -25.09
CA GLN A 281 28.25 10.96 -26.51
C GLN A 281 27.46 9.83 -27.14
N THR A 282 26.49 10.21 -27.96
CA THR A 282 25.54 9.35 -28.66
C THR A 282 26.27 8.56 -29.74
N ALA A 283 27.11 7.62 -29.32
CA ALA A 283 27.75 6.65 -30.21
C ALA A 283 26.79 5.49 -30.51
N ALA A 284 25.96 5.08 -29.54
CA ALA A 284 25.06 3.94 -29.70
C ALA A 284 23.94 4.18 -30.72
N SER A 285 23.29 5.35 -30.71
CA SER A 285 22.17 5.66 -31.61
C SER A 285 22.62 5.84 -33.07
N GLN A 286 23.81 6.40 -33.30
CA GLN A 286 24.36 6.55 -34.65
C GLN A 286 24.73 5.20 -35.26
N VAL A 287 25.26 4.28 -34.44
CA VAL A 287 25.62 2.93 -34.87
C VAL A 287 24.38 2.13 -35.28
N GLU A 288 23.31 2.15 -34.48
CA GLU A 288 22.04 1.47 -34.83
C GLU A 288 21.40 2.03 -36.10
N THR A 289 21.38 3.36 -36.26
CA THR A 289 20.81 4.02 -37.44
C THR A 289 21.61 3.68 -38.72
N PHE A 290 22.95 3.59 -38.61
CA PHE A 290 23.81 3.25 -39.74
C PHE A 290 23.63 1.81 -40.20
N TYR A 291 23.51 0.86 -39.26
CA TYR A 291 23.25 -0.54 -39.59
C TYR A 291 21.87 -0.74 -40.23
N SER A 292 20.83 -0.06 -39.73
CA SER A 292 19.48 -0.12 -40.31
C SER A 292 19.46 0.33 -41.78
N ASN A 293 20.10 1.47 -42.08
CA ASN A 293 20.15 2.01 -43.44
C ASN A 293 20.99 1.15 -44.40
N ALA A 294 22.09 0.56 -43.93
CA ALA A 294 22.92 -0.34 -44.73
C ALA A 294 22.19 -1.65 -45.07
N VAL A 295 21.42 -2.19 -44.13
CA VAL A 295 20.58 -3.39 -44.35
C VAL A 295 19.47 -3.06 -45.35
N LEU A 296 18.79 -1.92 -45.22
CA LEU A 296 17.74 -1.53 -46.16
C LEU A 296 18.26 -1.34 -47.59
N ALA A 297 19.44 -0.71 -47.74
CA ALA A 297 20.08 -0.48 -49.03
C ALA A 297 20.49 -1.80 -49.71
N SER A 298 21.06 -2.74 -48.94
CA SER A 298 21.45 -4.05 -49.48
C SER A 298 20.23 -4.89 -49.90
N MET A 299 19.11 -4.81 -49.17
CA MET A 299 17.84 -5.43 -49.58
C MET A 299 17.30 -4.84 -50.89
N MET A 300 17.37 -3.52 -51.08
CA MET A 300 16.94 -2.89 -52.34
C MET A 300 17.78 -3.33 -53.53
N VAL A 301 19.10 -3.40 -53.39
CA VAL A 301 20.00 -3.87 -54.47
C VAL A 301 19.69 -5.33 -54.83
N LEU A 302 19.43 -6.18 -53.83
CA LEU A 302 19.03 -7.57 -54.07
C LEU A 302 17.68 -7.67 -54.81
N LEU A 303 16.70 -6.83 -54.46
CA LEU A 303 15.40 -6.81 -55.14
C LEU A 303 15.52 -6.33 -56.59
N VAL A 304 16.30 -5.29 -56.85
CA VAL A 304 16.53 -4.77 -58.22
C VAL A 304 17.27 -5.79 -59.08
N THR A 305 18.29 -6.46 -58.53
CA THR A 305 19.03 -7.50 -59.25
C THR A 305 18.15 -8.71 -59.56
N LEU A 306 17.35 -9.17 -58.61
CA LEU A 306 16.38 -10.25 -58.84
C LEU A 306 15.32 -9.88 -59.89
N TRP A 307 14.85 -8.62 -59.87
CA TRP A 307 13.91 -8.11 -60.88
C TRP A 307 14.54 -8.05 -62.27
N ALA A 308 15.77 -7.55 -62.38
CA ALA A 308 16.54 -7.51 -63.63
C ALA A 308 16.83 -8.92 -64.19
N MET A 309 17.11 -9.89 -63.32
CA MET A 309 17.28 -11.29 -63.73
C MET A 309 15.99 -11.89 -64.29
N LYS A 310 14.83 -11.55 -63.72
CA LYS A 310 13.52 -12.02 -64.20
C LYS A 310 13.12 -11.45 -65.56
N LEU A 311 13.62 -10.26 -65.90
CA LEU A 311 13.41 -9.64 -67.23
C LEU A 311 14.25 -10.29 -68.33
N LYS A 312 15.40 -10.87 -67.99
CA LYS A 312 16.31 -11.49 -68.96
C LYS A 312 15.82 -12.85 -69.49
N ASP A 313 14.98 -13.54 -68.73
CA ASP A 313 14.45 -14.88 -69.08
C ASP A 313 13.11 -14.84 -69.84
N GLY A 314 12.60 -13.64 -70.20
CA GLY A 314 11.26 -13.42 -70.76
C GLY A 314 11.16 -13.12 -72.27
N GLY A 315 12.12 -13.55 -73.10
CA GLY A 315 12.19 -13.17 -74.52
C GLY A 315 11.97 -14.30 -75.54
N PHE A 316 10.74 -14.39 -76.07
CA PHE A 316 10.31 -14.83 -77.42
C PHE A 316 10.95 -16.06 -78.12
N ASN A 317 10.17 -17.14 -78.27
CA ASN A 317 10.37 -18.18 -79.30
C ASN A 317 9.74 -17.73 -80.64
N PRO A 318 10.44 -17.80 -81.79
CA PRO A 318 9.82 -17.64 -83.11
C PRO A 318 9.10 -18.93 -83.59
N PRO A 319 8.09 -18.82 -84.48
CA PRO A 319 7.24 -19.94 -84.94
C PRO A 319 7.89 -20.79 -86.06
N PRO A 320 7.32 -21.98 -86.40
CA PRO A 320 7.97 -22.93 -87.30
C PRO A 320 7.79 -22.52 -88.78
N GLU A 321 8.86 -22.70 -89.56
CA GLU A 321 8.82 -22.55 -91.02
C GLU A 321 8.18 -23.78 -91.68
N GLY A 322 7.28 -23.50 -92.61
CA GLY A 322 6.53 -24.48 -93.39
C GLY A 322 7.20 -24.88 -94.71
N GLU A 323 6.67 -25.97 -95.25
CA GLU A 323 6.98 -26.61 -96.53
C GLU A 323 6.73 -25.72 -97.75
N SER A 324 7.55 -25.87 -98.78
CA SER A 324 7.12 -25.74 -100.17
C SER A 324 7.99 -26.60 -101.11
N SER A 325 7.30 -27.50 -101.83
CA SER A 325 7.59 -28.08 -103.18
C SER A 325 8.95 -28.71 -103.47
#